data_AF-A0A2D6PS88-F1
#
_entry.id   AF-A0A2D6PS88-F1
#
_cell.length_a   1.000
_cell.length_b   1.000
_cell.length_c   1.000
_cell.angle_alpha   90.00
_cell.angle_beta   90.00
_cell.angle_gamma   90.00
#
_symmetry.space_group_name_H-M   'P 1'
#
loop_
_entity.id
_entity.type
_entity.pdbx_description
1 polymer ?
#
loop_
_entity_poly.entity_id
_entity_poly.type
_entity_poly.pdbx_seq_one_letter_code
_entity_poly.pdbx_strand_id
1 'polypeptide(L)'
;MRMSSMMPAIWGLVGLLLILGAVVFWLQPATSNLDQELVTAGEKEKAFADERARRVGTMYVTDLSTARREADQALRSVTEDLENQSALLDAWFSGLAIGENGTPARDKFRDRYTFYQDELRRELAGIARTRGRASDIEIPLHQPEFLVQKREPNDESEMRSAQRVANIERLLLRAAARGSAFPRNPIEIRRGFTAPSEGSKFSEARVVIHLELPAQRLHDALKSLCELDGEGPIVRLEALDTRPRPLPKRIEENQP
;
A
#
# COMPACT_ATOMS: atom_id res chain seq x y z
N MET A 1 -6.17 41.54 -53.95
CA MET A 1 -6.05 41.79 -52.49
C MET A 1 -7.30 41.26 -51.81
N ARG A 2 -7.10 40.42 -50.79
CA ARG A 2 -8.12 39.68 -50.03
C ARG A 2 -8.83 40.62 -49.05
N MET A 3 -10.12 40.91 -49.25
CA MET A 3 -10.94 41.62 -48.26
C MET A 3 -12.33 41.00 -48.02
N SER A 4 -12.70 39.94 -48.74
CA SER A 4 -14.03 39.31 -48.62
C SER A 4 -14.10 38.13 -47.63
N SER A 5 -12.99 37.74 -46.97
CA SER A 5 -12.95 36.56 -46.09
C SER A 5 -12.90 36.86 -44.58
N MET A 6 -12.85 38.13 -44.14
CA MET A 6 -12.76 38.46 -42.70
C MET A 6 -14.12 38.70 -42.02
N MET A 7 -15.19 39.02 -42.77
CA MET A 7 -16.51 39.26 -42.17
C MET A 7 -17.13 38.03 -41.48
N PRO A 8 -17.08 36.80 -42.04
CA PRO A 8 -17.69 35.64 -41.39
C PRO A 8 -17.00 35.25 -40.08
N ALA A 9 -15.67 35.44 -40.01
CA ALA A 9 -14.89 35.12 -38.83
C ALA A 9 -15.19 36.06 -37.65
N ILE A 10 -15.40 37.36 -37.92
CA ILE A 10 -15.76 38.35 -36.90
C ILE A 10 -17.17 38.09 -36.35
N TRP A 11 -18.14 37.80 -37.23
CA TRP A 11 -19.50 37.45 -36.80
C TRP A 11 -19.58 36.11 -36.04
N GLY A 12 -18.76 35.13 -36.43
CA GLY A 12 -18.63 33.88 -35.68
C GLY A 12 -18.08 34.07 -34.27
N LEU A 13 -17.13 35.00 -34.09
CA LEU A 13 -16.51 35.28 -32.80
C LEU A 13 -17.43 36.09 -31.88
N VAL A 14 -18.22 37.01 -32.43
CA VAL A 14 -19.28 37.73 -31.70
C VAL A 14 -20.40 36.77 -31.27
N GLY A 15 -20.80 35.84 -32.14
CA GLY A 15 -21.77 34.79 -31.80
C GLY A 15 -21.28 33.88 -30.69
N LEU A 16 -20.01 33.47 -30.73
CA LEU A 16 -19.39 32.65 -29.69
C LEU A 16 -19.33 33.39 -28.33
N LEU A 17 -18.99 34.67 -28.33
CA LEU A 17 -18.96 35.51 -27.12
C LEU A 17 -20.36 35.72 -26.52
N LEU A 18 -21.39 35.88 -27.34
CA LEU A 18 -22.77 35.97 -26.87
C LEU A 18 -23.25 34.65 -26.27
N ILE A 19 -22.87 33.50 -26.85
CA ILE A 19 -23.19 32.17 -26.30
C ILE A 19 -22.45 31.95 -24.98
N LEU A 20 -21.15 32.26 -24.91
CA LEU A 20 -20.37 32.17 -23.67
C LEU A 20 -20.91 33.11 -22.58
N GLY A 21 -21.30 34.34 -22.94
CA GLY A 21 -21.94 35.28 -22.02
C GLY A 21 -23.29 34.78 -21.52
N ALA A 22 -24.11 34.19 -22.40
CA ALA A 22 -25.39 33.58 -22.04
C ALA A 22 -25.22 32.35 -21.14
N VAL A 23 -24.19 31.53 -21.38
CA VAL A 23 -23.83 30.37 -20.55
C VAL A 23 -23.36 30.81 -19.16
N VAL A 24 -22.52 31.85 -19.05
CA VAL A 24 -22.10 32.42 -17.76
C VAL A 24 -23.28 33.04 -17.01
N PHE A 25 -24.17 33.74 -17.71
CA PHE A 25 -25.39 34.34 -17.12
C PHE A 25 -26.40 33.28 -16.66
N TRP A 26 -26.49 32.13 -17.36
CA TRP A 26 -27.31 30.99 -16.96
C TRP A 26 -26.71 30.16 -15.81
N LEU A 27 -25.38 30.12 -15.67
CA LEU A 27 -24.68 29.40 -14.61
C LEU A 27 -24.48 30.20 -13.32
N GLN A 28 -24.51 31.54 -13.36
CA GLN A 28 -24.47 32.40 -12.17
C GLN A 28 -25.53 32.10 -11.09
N PRO A 29 -26.82 31.88 -11.43
CA PRO A 29 -27.81 31.54 -10.41
C PRO A 29 -27.58 30.17 -9.77
N ALA A 30 -26.88 29.24 -10.44
CA ALA A 30 -26.55 27.93 -9.87
C ALA A 30 -25.42 28.02 -8.84
N THR A 31 -24.43 28.91 -9.03
CA THR A 31 -23.35 29.12 -8.06
C THR A 31 -23.81 29.89 -6.83
N SER A 32 -24.69 30.89 -6.98
CA SER A 32 -25.25 31.63 -5.83
C SER A 32 -26.20 30.78 -5.00
N ASN A 33 -26.93 29.86 -5.63
CA ASN A 33 -27.80 28.91 -4.93
C ASN A 33 -27.00 27.86 -4.16
N LEU A 34 -25.85 27.40 -4.69
CA LEU A 34 -24.94 26.49 -3.97
C LEU A 34 -24.29 27.16 -2.77
N ASP A 35 -23.86 28.43 -2.88
CA ASP A 35 -23.31 29.17 -1.75
C ASP A 35 -24.38 29.47 -0.69
N GLN A 36 -25.61 29.81 -1.09
CA GLN A 36 -26.73 29.96 -0.15
C GLN A 36 -27.16 28.64 0.48
N GLU A 37 -27.14 27.51 -0.25
CA GLU A 37 -27.43 26.19 0.28
C GLU A 37 -26.33 25.69 1.24
N LEU A 38 -25.06 26.00 0.97
CA LEU A 38 -23.95 25.71 1.89
C LEU A 38 -24.02 26.57 3.16
N VAL A 39 -24.38 27.85 3.05
CA VAL A 39 -24.57 28.73 4.20
C VAL A 39 -25.81 28.30 5.01
N THR A 40 -26.93 27.99 4.38
CA THR A 40 -28.12 27.47 5.09
C THR A 40 -27.93 26.06 5.62
N ALA A 41 -27.10 25.21 5.00
CA ALA A 41 -26.71 23.93 5.57
C ALA A 41 -25.84 24.11 6.82
N GLY A 42 -24.87 25.03 6.79
CA GLY A 42 -24.05 25.38 7.95
C GLY A 42 -24.83 26.02 9.10
N GLU A 43 -25.82 26.87 8.80
CA GLU A 43 -26.74 27.44 9.79
C GLU A 43 -27.69 26.38 10.38
N LYS A 44 -28.19 25.46 9.56
CA LYS A 44 -28.99 24.32 10.04
C LYS A 44 -28.17 23.35 10.89
N GLU A 45 -26.91 23.09 10.53
CA GLU A 45 -26.00 22.25 11.33
C GLU A 45 -25.73 22.87 12.71
N LYS A 46 -25.51 24.19 12.77
CA LYS A 46 -25.39 24.93 14.04
C LYS A 46 -26.68 24.89 14.85
N ALA A 47 -27.84 25.11 14.23
CA ALA A 47 -29.14 25.03 14.90
C ALA A 47 -29.42 23.62 15.45
N PHE A 48 -29.07 22.56 14.70
CA PHE A 48 -29.16 21.18 15.18
C PHE A 48 -28.16 20.85 16.29
N ALA A 49 -26.97 21.44 16.27
CA ALA A 49 -25.98 21.30 17.34
C ALA A 49 -26.46 21.98 18.63
N ASP A 50 -27.00 23.19 18.53
CA ASP A 50 -27.57 23.95 19.66
C ASP A 50 -28.83 23.25 20.23
N GLU A 51 -29.66 22.68 19.37
CA GLU A 51 -30.86 21.96 19.81
C GLU A 51 -30.53 20.56 20.39
N ARG A 52 -29.48 19.88 19.90
CA ARG A 52 -28.93 18.68 20.57
C ARG A 52 -28.31 19.01 21.92
N ALA A 53 -27.56 20.11 22.03
CA ALA A 53 -26.99 20.57 23.29
C ALA A 53 -28.07 20.83 24.35
N ARG A 54 -29.23 21.38 23.92
CA ARG A 54 -30.39 21.59 24.78
C ARG A 54 -31.13 20.30 25.17
N ARG A 55 -31.19 19.29 24.29
CA ARG A 55 -31.96 18.05 24.55
C ARG A 55 -31.18 16.94 25.27
N VAL A 56 -29.86 16.87 25.12
CA VAL A 56 -29.02 15.77 25.65
C VAL A 56 -28.08 16.22 26.78
N GLY A 57 -28.01 17.53 27.06
CA GLY A 57 -27.20 18.12 28.12
C GLY A 57 -25.77 18.46 27.70
N THR A 58 -25.18 19.46 28.34
CA THR A 58 -23.82 19.98 28.03
C THR A 58 -22.72 18.94 28.23
N MET A 59 -22.93 17.99 29.15
CA MET A 59 -22.03 16.85 29.36
C MET A 59 -21.94 15.95 28.13
N TYR A 60 -23.07 15.58 27.51
CA TYR A 60 -23.08 14.73 26.32
C TYR A 60 -22.38 15.38 25.12
N VAL A 61 -22.57 16.69 24.92
CA VAL A 61 -21.85 17.44 23.86
C VAL A 61 -20.35 17.48 24.14
N THR A 62 -19.97 17.64 25.40
CA THR A 62 -18.56 17.64 25.81
C THR A 62 -17.95 16.26 25.56
N ASP A 63 -18.60 15.19 26.02
CA ASP A 63 -18.18 13.80 25.82
C ASP A 63 -18.06 13.45 24.34
N LEU A 64 -19.01 13.88 23.51
CA LEU A 64 -18.98 13.64 22.07
C LEU A 64 -17.87 14.45 21.38
N SER A 65 -17.58 15.67 21.84
CA SER A 65 -16.44 16.46 21.36
C SER A 65 -15.09 15.88 21.78
N THR A 66 -15.02 15.26 22.96
CA THR A 66 -13.84 14.57 23.48
C THR A 66 -13.63 13.28 22.72
N ALA A 67 -14.67 12.44 22.58
CA ALA A 67 -14.62 11.22 21.79
C ALA A 67 -14.26 11.50 20.32
N ARG A 68 -14.77 12.59 19.73
CA ARG A 68 -14.37 13.02 18.38
C ARG A 68 -12.90 13.45 18.33
N ARG A 69 -12.42 14.23 19.30
CA ARG A 69 -11.00 14.62 19.38
C ARG A 69 -10.08 13.40 19.57
N GLU A 70 -10.47 12.45 20.41
CA GLU A 70 -9.75 11.20 20.62
C GLU A 70 -9.73 10.34 19.33
N ALA A 71 -10.87 10.23 18.64
CA ALA A 71 -10.96 9.54 17.36
C ALA A 71 -10.12 10.23 16.27
N ASP A 72 -10.16 11.55 16.16
CA ASP A 72 -9.35 12.33 15.22
C ASP A 72 -7.86 12.20 15.53
N GLN A 73 -7.48 12.19 16.81
CA GLN A 73 -6.09 11.99 17.24
C GLN A 73 -5.61 10.57 16.93
N ALA A 74 -6.44 9.56 17.21
CA ALA A 74 -6.14 8.17 16.86
C ALA A 74 -5.99 7.99 15.34
N LEU A 75 -6.87 8.61 14.54
CA LEU A 75 -6.82 8.54 13.09
C LEU A 75 -5.57 9.24 12.52
N ARG A 76 -5.17 10.38 13.10
CA ARG A 76 -3.90 11.05 12.73
C ARG A 76 -2.70 10.17 13.04
N SER A 77 -2.65 9.57 14.23
CA SER A 77 -1.57 8.65 14.62
C SER A 77 -1.46 7.49 13.64
N VAL A 78 -2.57 6.82 13.32
CA VAL A 78 -2.59 5.72 12.34
C VAL A 78 -2.15 6.19 10.95
N THR A 79 -2.53 7.40 10.56
CA THR A 79 -2.15 7.96 9.26
C THR A 79 -0.64 8.25 9.19
N GLU A 80 -0.07 8.81 10.25
CA GLU A 80 1.37 9.08 10.36
C GLU A 80 2.18 7.78 10.36
N ASP A 81 1.72 6.76 11.09
CA ASP A 81 2.33 5.43 11.10
C ASP A 81 2.31 4.81 9.69
N LEU A 82 1.18 4.87 8.98
CA LEU A 82 1.07 4.37 7.61
C LEU A 82 1.95 5.15 6.63
N GLU A 83 2.10 6.47 6.79
CA GLU A 83 3.01 7.28 5.97
C GLU A 83 4.47 6.87 6.20
N ASN A 84 4.90 6.76 7.45
CA ASN A 84 6.24 6.31 7.81
C ASN A 84 6.52 4.91 7.25
N GLN A 85 5.57 4.00 7.37
CA GLN A 85 5.66 2.64 6.83
C GLN A 85 5.71 2.63 5.29
N SER A 86 4.90 3.46 4.63
CA SER A 86 4.93 3.57 3.17
C SER A 86 6.29 4.08 2.69
N ALA A 87 6.91 5.01 3.43
CA ALA A 87 8.24 5.51 3.13
C ALA A 87 9.32 4.41 3.23
N LEU A 88 9.19 3.48 4.18
CA LEU A 88 10.09 2.33 4.29
C LEU A 88 9.98 1.39 3.08
N LEU A 89 8.76 1.16 2.59
CA LEU A 89 8.55 0.32 1.40
C LEU A 89 9.06 0.99 0.11
N ASP A 90 8.98 2.32 0.05
CA ASP A 90 9.36 3.14 -1.12
C ASP A 90 10.83 3.53 -1.15
N ALA A 91 11.53 3.38 -0.03
CA ALA A 91 12.95 3.65 0.07
C ALA A 91 13.75 2.77 -0.88
N TRP A 92 14.64 3.40 -1.64
CA TRP A 92 15.64 2.70 -2.44
C TRP A 92 16.57 1.86 -1.55
N PHE A 93 17.11 0.77 -2.08
CA PHE A 93 18.11 -0.02 -1.37
C PHE A 93 19.25 0.85 -0.85
N SER A 94 19.67 0.59 0.40
CA SER A 94 20.81 1.27 1.01
C SER A 94 22.05 1.18 0.13
N GLY A 95 22.84 2.25 0.03
CA GLY A 95 24.06 2.28 -0.76
C GLY A 95 23.86 2.42 -2.28
N LEU A 96 22.63 2.58 -2.78
CA LEU A 96 22.41 3.05 -4.15
C LEU A 96 22.74 4.54 -4.26
N ALA A 97 23.57 4.89 -5.23
CA ALA A 97 23.75 6.27 -5.64
C ALA A 97 22.47 6.74 -6.34
N ILE A 98 21.86 7.80 -5.80
CA ILE A 98 20.66 8.41 -6.37
C ILE A 98 21.08 9.57 -7.27
N GLY A 99 20.57 9.59 -8.50
CA GLY A 99 20.82 10.67 -9.45
C GLY A 99 20.09 11.96 -9.08
N GLU A 100 20.36 13.04 -9.82
CA GLU A 100 19.73 14.36 -9.61
C GLU A 100 18.20 14.34 -9.73
N ASN A 101 17.65 13.37 -10.46
CA ASN A 101 16.22 13.16 -10.63
C ASN A 101 15.57 12.31 -9.52
N GLY A 102 16.31 11.91 -8.48
CA GLY A 102 15.78 11.06 -7.40
C GLY A 102 15.72 9.56 -7.74
N THR A 103 16.31 9.16 -8.87
CA THR A 103 16.23 7.78 -9.39
C THR A 103 17.64 7.21 -9.59
N PRO A 104 17.91 5.97 -9.15
CA PRO A 104 19.19 5.33 -9.37
C PRO A 104 19.39 4.95 -10.83
N ALA A 105 20.65 4.79 -11.24
CA ALA A 105 20.97 4.21 -12.54
C ALA A 105 20.49 2.73 -12.61
N ARG A 106 19.99 2.32 -13.77
CA ARG A 106 19.29 1.03 -13.98
C ARG A 106 20.20 -0.17 -13.78
N ASP A 107 21.44 -0.08 -14.25
CA ASP A 107 22.51 -1.06 -14.05
C ASP A 107 22.80 -1.24 -12.55
N LYS A 108 22.98 -0.12 -11.84
CA LYS A 108 23.25 -0.11 -10.38
C LYS A 108 22.08 -0.66 -9.59
N PHE A 109 20.86 -0.34 -9.99
CA PHE A 109 19.66 -0.89 -9.37
C PHE A 109 19.61 -2.42 -9.53
N ARG A 110 19.82 -2.95 -10.75
CA ARG A 110 19.81 -4.39 -11.01
C ARG A 110 20.85 -5.14 -10.17
N ASP A 111 22.07 -4.61 -10.14
CA ASP A 111 23.17 -5.22 -9.40
C ASP A 111 22.88 -5.17 -7.88
N ARG A 112 22.37 -4.04 -7.38
CA ARG A 112 22.00 -3.92 -5.96
C ARG A 112 20.81 -4.81 -5.59
N TYR A 113 19.81 -4.93 -6.45
CA TYR A 113 18.68 -5.83 -6.23
C TYR A 113 19.17 -7.28 -6.04
N THR A 114 20.07 -7.72 -6.92
CA THR A 114 20.66 -9.07 -6.84
C THR A 114 21.41 -9.26 -5.53
N PHE A 115 22.24 -8.28 -5.15
CA PHE A 115 22.95 -8.31 -3.87
C PHE A 115 22.01 -8.34 -2.66
N TYR A 116 20.97 -7.51 -2.66
CA TYR A 116 19.97 -7.46 -1.60
C TYR A 116 19.26 -8.81 -1.41
N GLN A 117 18.92 -9.47 -2.52
CA GLN A 117 18.32 -10.80 -2.50
C GLN A 117 19.27 -11.85 -1.91
N ASP A 118 20.56 -11.80 -2.24
CA ASP A 118 21.55 -12.70 -1.67
C ASP A 118 21.79 -12.44 -0.18
N GLU A 119 21.80 -11.18 0.26
CA GLU A 119 21.84 -10.84 1.69
C GLU A 119 20.65 -11.44 2.43
N LEU A 120 19.44 -11.28 1.89
CA LEU A 120 18.24 -11.83 2.48
C LEU A 120 18.29 -13.37 2.56
N ARG A 121 18.72 -14.05 1.49
CA ARG A 121 18.91 -15.53 1.52
C ARG A 121 19.87 -15.95 2.61
N ARG A 122 21.02 -15.28 2.73
CA ARG A 122 22.05 -15.60 3.74
C ARG A 122 21.54 -15.38 5.16
N GLU A 123 20.83 -14.28 5.39
CA GLU A 123 20.23 -13.99 6.68
C GLU A 123 19.20 -15.05 7.06
N LEU A 124 18.26 -15.37 6.17
CA LEU A 124 17.21 -16.37 6.42
C LEU A 124 17.81 -17.77 6.62
N ALA A 125 18.83 -18.15 5.86
CA ALA A 125 19.57 -19.39 6.06
C ALA A 125 20.30 -19.40 7.42
N GLY A 126 20.86 -18.27 7.85
CA GLY A 126 21.45 -18.10 9.17
C GLY A 126 20.44 -18.34 10.29
N ILE A 127 19.24 -17.74 10.18
CA ILE A 127 18.14 -17.96 11.12
C ILE A 127 17.65 -19.41 11.09
N ALA A 128 17.57 -20.04 9.91
CA ALA A 128 17.17 -21.44 9.80
C ALA A 128 18.13 -22.38 10.54
N ARG A 129 19.45 -22.15 10.39
CA ARG A 129 20.49 -22.94 11.06
C ARG A 129 20.42 -22.82 12.58
N THR A 130 20.23 -21.60 13.11
CA THR A 130 20.12 -21.40 14.57
C THR A 130 18.86 -22.05 15.16
N ARG A 131 17.84 -22.28 14.33
CA ARG A 131 16.60 -22.98 14.70
C ARG A 131 16.63 -24.50 14.45
N GLY A 132 17.79 -25.07 14.12
CA GLY A 132 17.98 -26.52 13.98
C GLY A 132 17.46 -27.11 12.67
N ARG A 133 17.31 -26.27 11.64
CA ARG A 133 16.92 -26.70 10.29
C ARG A 133 18.17 -27.02 9.44
N ALA A 134 18.00 -27.84 8.39
CA ALA A 134 19.11 -28.30 7.54
C ALA A 134 19.86 -27.12 6.89
N SER A 135 21.17 -27.28 6.68
CA SER A 135 22.07 -26.19 6.25
C SER A 135 21.92 -25.78 4.78
N ASP A 136 21.18 -26.57 3.99
CA ASP A 136 21.01 -26.53 2.55
C ASP A 136 19.62 -26.04 2.09
N ILE A 137 18.86 -25.37 2.97
CA ILE A 137 17.53 -24.86 2.62
C ILE A 137 17.65 -23.83 1.50
N GLU A 138 17.06 -24.16 0.36
CA GLU A 138 16.83 -23.21 -0.72
C GLU A 138 15.70 -22.25 -0.31
N ILE A 139 16.01 -20.95 -0.25
CA ILE A 139 15.05 -19.90 0.08
C ILE A 139 14.54 -19.30 -1.23
N PRO A 140 13.32 -19.64 -1.66
CA PRO A 140 12.75 -19.09 -2.87
C PRO A 140 12.37 -17.63 -2.62
N LEU A 141 12.86 -16.74 -3.49
CA LEU A 141 12.56 -15.32 -3.45
C LEU A 141 11.99 -14.86 -4.79
N HIS A 142 11.26 -13.76 -4.78
CA HIS A 142 10.65 -13.16 -5.95
C HIS A 142 11.71 -12.68 -6.96
N GLN A 143 11.55 -13.11 -8.21
CA GLN A 143 12.39 -12.69 -9.33
C GLN A 143 11.58 -11.81 -10.30
N PRO A 144 11.89 -10.51 -10.41
CA PRO A 144 11.24 -9.65 -11.38
C PRO A 144 11.68 -10.01 -12.81
N GLU A 145 10.83 -9.67 -13.78
CA GLU A 145 10.99 -10.05 -15.19
C GLU A 145 12.35 -9.63 -15.78
N PHE A 146 12.85 -8.44 -15.43
CA PHE A 146 14.15 -7.97 -15.92
C PHE A 146 15.32 -8.87 -15.50
N LEU A 147 15.26 -9.52 -14.32
CA LEU A 147 16.29 -10.49 -13.91
C LEU A 147 16.16 -11.80 -14.67
N VAL A 148 14.92 -12.29 -14.84
CA VAL A 148 14.64 -13.52 -15.59
C VAL A 148 15.13 -13.40 -17.04
N GLN A 149 14.89 -12.25 -17.66
CA GLN A 149 15.31 -11.94 -19.03
C GLN A 149 16.76 -11.45 -19.13
N LYS A 150 17.49 -11.31 -18.01
CA LYS A 150 18.87 -10.80 -17.95
C LYS A 150 19.04 -9.43 -18.62
N ARG A 151 18.05 -8.55 -18.45
CA ARG A 151 18.06 -7.17 -18.96
C ARG A 151 18.11 -6.16 -17.81
N GLU A 152 18.27 -4.90 -18.18
CA GLU A 152 18.04 -3.79 -17.28
C GLU A 152 16.54 -3.49 -17.16
N PRO A 153 16.10 -2.87 -16.04
CA PRO A 153 14.75 -2.30 -15.94
C PRO A 153 14.47 -1.32 -17.09
N ASN A 154 13.24 -1.35 -17.61
CA ASN A 154 12.79 -0.54 -18.74
C ASN A 154 12.54 0.92 -18.35
N ASP A 155 12.09 1.16 -17.12
CA ASP A 155 11.74 2.47 -16.60
C ASP A 155 11.82 2.51 -15.06
N GLU A 156 11.59 3.71 -14.49
CA GLU A 156 11.53 3.89 -13.04
C GLU A 156 10.37 3.14 -12.39
N SER A 157 9.23 3.01 -13.07
CA SER A 157 8.06 2.32 -12.51
C SER A 157 8.36 0.85 -12.25
N GLU A 158 9.06 0.19 -13.17
CA GLU A 158 9.54 -1.18 -13.00
C GLU A 158 10.52 -1.29 -11.82
N MET A 159 11.46 -0.34 -11.68
CA MET A 159 12.39 -0.30 -10.55
C MET A 159 11.66 -0.09 -9.21
N ARG A 160 10.75 0.88 -9.13
CA ARG A 160 9.96 1.17 -7.93
C ARG A 160 9.09 -0.02 -7.54
N SER A 161 8.43 -0.63 -8.53
CA SER A 161 7.65 -1.84 -8.33
C SER A 161 8.52 -2.95 -7.74
N ALA A 162 9.65 -3.27 -8.36
CA ALA A 162 10.55 -4.30 -7.86
C ALA A 162 11.12 -3.98 -6.46
N GLN A 163 11.49 -2.73 -6.20
CA GLN A 163 11.95 -2.23 -4.90
C GLN A 163 10.91 -2.48 -3.81
N ARG A 164 9.66 -2.06 -4.03
CA ARG A 164 8.56 -2.26 -3.09
C ARG A 164 8.35 -3.74 -2.78
N VAL A 165 8.34 -4.58 -3.83
CA VAL A 165 8.19 -6.03 -3.67
C VAL A 165 9.33 -6.62 -2.84
N ALA A 166 10.57 -6.24 -3.10
CA ALA A 166 11.73 -6.72 -2.34
C ALA A 166 11.68 -6.28 -0.87
N ASN A 167 11.26 -5.04 -0.58
CA ASN A 167 11.10 -4.56 0.79
C ASN A 167 9.98 -5.30 1.53
N ILE A 168 8.82 -5.50 0.89
CA ILE A 168 7.72 -6.32 1.43
C ILE A 168 8.20 -7.75 1.72
N GLU A 169 8.88 -8.37 0.76
CA GLU A 169 9.43 -9.72 0.88
C GLU A 169 10.37 -9.83 2.07
N ARG A 170 11.30 -8.89 2.21
CA ARG A 170 12.24 -8.86 3.34
C ARG A 170 11.53 -8.77 4.68
N LEU A 171 10.57 -7.85 4.83
CA LEU A 171 9.83 -7.67 6.08
C LEU A 171 9.07 -8.95 6.45
N LEU A 172 8.29 -9.49 5.51
CA LEU A 172 7.47 -10.67 5.73
C LEU A 172 8.31 -11.91 6.05
N LEU A 173 9.38 -12.17 5.28
CA LEU A 173 10.18 -13.37 5.44
C LEU A 173 11.04 -13.31 6.71
N ARG A 174 11.55 -12.13 7.10
CA ARG A 174 12.24 -11.96 8.39
C ARG A 174 11.30 -12.21 9.56
N ALA A 175 10.09 -11.65 9.51
CA ALA A 175 9.05 -11.86 10.51
C ALA A 175 8.69 -13.35 10.61
N ALA A 176 8.42 -14.01 9.49
CA ALA A 176 8.14 -15.44 9.44
C ALA A 176 9.28 -16.30 10.03
N ALA A 177 10.53 -16.01 9.63
CA ALA A 177 11.70 -16.78 10.06
C ALA A 177 11.94 -16.69 11.57
N ARG A 178 11.59 -15.56 12.21
CA ARG A 178 11.64 -15.43 13.68
C ARG A 178 10.67 -16.37 14.38
N GLY A 179 9.49 -16.53 13.80
CA GLY A 179 8.52 -17.56 14.16
C GLY A 179 8.90 -18.98 13.74
N SER A 180 10.13 -19.19 13.25
CA SER A 180 10.62 -20.47 12.73
C SER A 180 9.87 -20.98 11.49
N ALA A 181 9.22 -20.09 10.75
CA ALA A 181 8.53 -20.39 9.50
C ALA A 181 9.36 -19.93 8.30
N PHE A 182 9.51 -20.80 7.29
CA PHE A 182 10.38 -20.51 6.14
C PHE A 182 9.59 -20.62 4.83
N PRO A 183 9.90 -19.78 3.81
CA PRO A 183 9.15 -19.80 2.56
C PRO A 183 9.38 -21.10 1.80
N ARG A 184 8.29 -21.67 1.27
CA ARG A 184 8.31 -22.82 0.36
C ARG A 184 8.22 -22.41 -1.11
N ASN A 185 7.57 -21.29 -1.38
CA ASN A 185 7.44 -20.68 -2.69
C ASN A 185 7.85 -19.19 -2.60
N PRO A 186 8.20 -18.55 -3.73
CA PRO A 186 8.33 -17.09 -3.79
C PRO A 186 7.03 -16.42 -3.35
N ILE A 187 7.12 -15.19 -2.85
CA ILE A 187 5.91 -14.44 -2.50
C ILE A 187 5.07 -14.16 -3.76
N GLU A 188 3.75 -14.37 -3.66
CA GLU A 188 2.81 -14.05 -4.73
C GLU A 188 2.11 -12.74 -4.40
N ILE A 189 2.28 -11.74 -5.25
CA ILE A 189 1.57 -10.47 -5.11
C ILE A 189 0.41 -10.48 -6.09
N ARG A 190 -0.79 -10.70 -5.55
CA ARG A 190 -2.03 -10.70 -6.34
C ARG A 190 -2.51 -9.27 -6.46
N ARG A 191 -2.22 -8.67 -7.63
CA ARG A 191 -2.74 -7.36 -8.00
C ARG A 191 -4.22 -7.49 -8.36
N GLY A 192 -5.06 -6.97 -7.49
CA GLY A 192 -6.48 -6.73 -7.70
C GLY A 192 -6.81 -5.49 -6.89
N PHE A 193 -6.86 -4.34 -7.56
CA PHE A 193 -7.19 -3.05 -6.97
C PHE A 193 -8.66 -3.06 -6.55
N THR A 194 -8.99 -3.61 -5.39
CA THR A 194 -10.11 -3.01 -4.67
C THR A 194 -9.64 -1.63 -4.28
N ALA A 195 -10.32 -0.61 -4.82
CA ALA A 195 -10.08 0.76 -4.40
C ALA A 195 -10.05 0.81 -2.86
N PRO A 196 -9.20 1.66 -2.27
CA PRO A 196 -9.26 1.93 -0.83
C PRO A 196 -10.72 2.06 -0.39
N SER A 197 -11.03 1.63 0.85
CA SER A 197 -12.25 2.11 1.50
C SER A 197 -12.42 3.60 1.21
N GLU A 198 -13.60 4.02 0.72
CA GLU A 198 -13.82 5.36 0.20
C GLU A 198 -13.15 6.42 1.08
N GLY A 199 -12.15 7.13 0.54
CA GLY A 199 -11.42 8.19 1.24
C GLY A 199 -9.99 7.87 1.71
N SER A 200 -9.48 6.64 1.58
CA SER A 200 -8.06 6.36 1.88
C SER A 200 -7.12 6.70 0.72
N LYS A 201 -5.99 7.34 1.03
CA LYS A 201 -4.92 7.70 0.08
C LYS A 201 -3.99 6.52 -0.27
N PHE A 202 -4.18 5.37 0.38
CA PHE A 202 -3.30 4.20 0.27
C PHE A 202 -3.93 3.13 -0.64
N SER A 203 -3.09 2.43 -1.40
CA SER A 203 -3.51 1.27 -2.20
C SER A 203 -3.34 -0.03 -1.41
N GLU A 204 -4.36 -0.87 -1.38
CA GLU A 204 -4.25 -2.22 -0.81
C GLU A 204 -3.75 -3.23 -1.84
N ALA A 205 -2.93 -4.19 -1.41
CA ALA A 205 -2.47 -5.30 -2.22
C ALA A 205 -2.56 -6.61 -1.42
N ARG A 206 -3.00 -7.69 -2.07
CA ARG A 206 -3.01 -9.01 -1.44
C ARG A 206 -1.68 -9.71 -1.71
N VAL A 207 -1.00 -10.07 -0.63
CA VAL A 207 0.22 -10.88 -0.68
C VAL A 207 -0.10 -12.27 -0.16
N VAL A 208 0.26 -13.30 -0.93
CA VAL A 208 0.14 -14.70 -0.52
C VAL A 208 1.55 -15.23 -0.25
N ILE A 209 1.74 -15.76 0.94
CA ILE A 209 2.99 -16.38 1.38
C ILE A 209 2.74 -17.85 1.71
N HIS A 210 3.58 -18.72 1.16
CA HIS A 210 3.53 -20.15 1.44
C HIS A 210 4.69 -20.49 2.37
N LEU A 211 4.37 -20.80 3.63
CA LEU A 211 5.35 -21.07 4.67
C LEU A 211 5.33 -22.54 5.06
N GLU A 212 6.53 -23.10 5.27
CA GLU A 212 6.70 -24.38 5.93
C GLU A 212 6.96 -24.15 7.43
N LEU A 213 6.06 -24.69 8.24
CA LEU A 213 6.01 -24.50 9.68
C LEU A 213 6.39 -25.80 10.40
N PRO A 214 7.32 -25.77 11.37
CA PRO A 214 7.49 -26.84 12.33
C PRO A 214 6.23 -27.05 13.16
N ALA A 215 6.01 -28.27 13.64
CA ALA A 215 4.91 -28.56 14.55
C ALA A 215 4.94 -27.61 15.76
N GLN A 216 3.77 -27.16 16.22
CA GLN A 216 3.59 -26.28 17.39
C GLN A 216 4.13 -24.85 17.25
N ARG A 217 4.63 -24.43 16.08
CA ARG A 217 5.14 -23.06 15.85
C ARG A 217 4.17 -22.12 15.16
N LEU A 218 2.92 -22.55 14.92
CA LEU A 218 1.93 -21.73 14.24
C LEU A 218 1.65 -20.41 14.99
N HIS A 219 1.49 -20.46 16.31
CA HIS A 219 1.25 -19.27 17.11
C HIS A 219 2.41 -18.27 17.04
N ASP A 220 3.65 -18.74 17.24
CA ASP A 220 4.85 -17.91 17.17
C ASP A 220 5.01 -17.25 15.79
N ALA A 221 4.71 -18.00 14.72
CA ALA A 221 4.77 -17.49 13.35
C ALA A 221 3.69 -16.45 13.06
N LEU A 222 2.45 -16.69 13.47
CA LEU A 222 1.36 -15.72 13.31
C LEU A 222 1.61 -14.45 14.11
N LYS A 223 2.05 -14.59 15.37
CA LYS A 223 2.42 -13.46 16.22
C LYS A 223 3.52 -12.63 15.56
N SER A 224 4.60 -13.27 15.12
CA SER A 224 5.72 -12.57 14.47
C SER A 224 5.28 -11.85 13.18
N LEU A 225 4.38 -12.46 12.39
CA LEU A 225 3.84 -11.88 11.16
C LEU A 225 2.90 -10.71 11.42
N CYS A 226 2.11 -10.73 12.50
CA CYS A 226 1.24 -9.62 12.88
C CYS A 226 2.01 -8.45 13.48
N GLU A 227 3.09 -8.73 14.22
CA GLU A 227 3.91 -7.70 14.85
C GLU A 227 4.91 -7.07 13.87
N LEU A 228 5.26 -7.78 12.78
CA LEU A 228 6.28 -7.38 11.79
C LEU A 228 7.55 -6.78 12.43
N ASP A 229 7.99 -7.32 13.57
CA ASP A 229 9.13 -6.80 14.32
C ASP A 229 8.98 -5.34 14.83
N GLY A 230 7.78 -4.95 15.25
CA GLY A 230 7.54 -3.60 15.76
C GLY A 230 7.44 -2.53 14.67
N GLU A 231 7.50 -2.92 13.39
CA GLU A 231 7.30 -2.05 12.22
C GLU A 231 5.80 -1.67 12.03
N GLY A 232 4.89 -2.19 12.87
CA GLY A 232 3.46 -1.89 12.87
C GLY A 232 2.65 -2.59 11.75
N PRO A 233 1.33 -2.34 11.63
CA PRO A 233 0.45 -3.16 10.79
C PRO A 233 0.46 -2.73 9.32
N ILE A 234 1.60 -2.93 8.64
CA ILE A 234 1.72 -2.82 7.18
C ILE A 234 0.88 -3.90 6.49
N VAL A 235 0.68 -5.03 7.17
CA VAL A 235 0.04 -6.22 6.62
C VAL A 235 -1.06 -6.68 7.58
N ARG A 236 -2.26 -6.90 7.03
CA ARG A 236 -3.37 -7.56 7.71
C ARG A 236 -3.42 -9.02 7.25
N LEU A 237 -3.48 -9.96 8.19
CA LEU A 237 -3.76 -11.36 7.88
C LEU A 237 -5.24 -11.52 7.49
N GLU A 238 -5.51 -11.72 6.20
CA GLU A 238 -6.89 -11.91 5.72
C GLU A 238 -7.37 -13.37 5.84
N ALA A 239 -6.48 -14.33 5.57
CA ALA A 239 -6.82 -15.74 5.54
C ALA A 239 -5.62 -16.60 5.91
N LEU A 240 -5.90 -17.76 6.52
CA LEU A 240 -4.92 -18.78 6.87
C LEU A 240 -5.45 -20.14 6.42
N ASP A 241 -4.77 -20.75 5.46
CA ASP A 241 -4.98 -22.16 5.07
C ASP A 241 -3.79 -22.98 5.59
N THR A 242 -4.07 -24.05 6.33
CA THR A 242 -3.04 -24.98 6.80
C THR A 242 -3.25 -26.34 6.16
N ARG A 243 -2.19 -26.87 5.54
CA ARG A 243 -2.21 -28.20 4.93
C ARG A 243 -1.13 -29.05 5.57
N PRO A 244 -1.46 -30.24 6.08
CA PRO A 244 -0.45 -31.16 6.59
C PRO A 244 0.51 -31.53 5.44
N ARG A 245 1.81 -31.60 5.75
CA ARG A 245 2.79 -32.08 4.78
C ARG A 245 2.49 -33.55 4.49
N PRO A 246 2.31 -33.96 3.22
CA PRO A 246 2.16 -35.38 2.91
C PRO A 246 3.40 -36.13 3.41
N LEU A 247 3.17 -37.24 4.12
CA LEU A 247 4.25 -38.09 4.60
C LEU A 247 5.11 -38.53 3.41
N PRO A 248 6.45 -38.55 3.54
CA PRO A 248 7.30 -39.11 2.49
C PRO A 248 6.88 -40.56 2.24
N LYS A 249 6.76 -40.96 0.97
CA LYS A 249 6.30 -42.28 0.48
C LYS A 249 7.08 -43.52 1.00
N ARG A 250 7.99 -43.37 1.96
CA ARG A 250 8.93 -44.42 2.41
C ARG A 250 8.47 -45.25 3.61
N ILE A 251 7.21 -45.17 4.04
CA ILE A 251 6.71 -45.93 5.21
C ILE A 251 5.67 -46.99 4.81
N GLU A 252 5.39 -47.20 3.53
CA GLU A 252 4.44 -48.25 3.09
C GLU A 252 5.11 -49.58 2.68
N GLU A 253 6.44 -49.67 2.63
CA GLU A 253 7.14 -50.91 2.23
C GLU A 253 7.70 -51.76 3.39
N ASN A 254 7.45 -51.38 4.65
CA ASN A 254 7.85 -52.19 5.81
C ASN A 254 6.74 -52.22 6.85
N GLN A 255 5.67 -52.94 6.57
CA GLN A 255 4.89 -53.61 7.62
C GLN A 255 4.82 -55.11 7.26
N PRO A 256 5.10 -56.00 8.25
CA PRO A 256 5.28 -57.44 8.05
C PRO A 256 4.02 -58.19 7.62
#